data_AF-A0A929SIA3-F1
#
_entry.id   AF-A0A929SIA3-F1
#
_cell.length_a   1.000
_cell.length_b   1.000
_cell.length_c   1.000
_cell.angle_alpha   90.00
_cell.angle_beta   90.00
_cell.angle_gamma   90.00
#
_symmetry.space_group_name_H-M   'P 1'
#
loop_
_entity.id
_entity.type
_entity.pdbx_description
1 polymer ?
#
loop_
_entity_poly.entity_id
_entity_poly.type
_entity_poly.pdbx_seq_one_letter_code
_entity_poly.pdbx_strand_id
1 'polypeptide(L)'
;MRSKRALSCFIFSLAPLLGLCGNLFSPLAMPKYDPQKARLGGMIFKEVKFSGRSCESCHNFYLNDSGASVRDGRVPTILNSYYIDRYLGAEGFASLKDRILTSLFSELELGAKEDEISRIINENLAYKEAFYKIYGEANVRNLTDALAEFLKSKTAINSKFDRFLRGEEAFSEREYAGYVLFVRLCSVCHNGVN
;
A
#
# COMPACT_ATOMS: atom_id res chain seq x y z
N MET A 1 -20.73 -10.20 -73.39
CA MET A 1 -21.48 -9.34 -72.44
C MET A 1 -21.85 -10.17 -71.21
N ARG A 2 -21.83 -9.55 -70.01
CA ARG A 2 -22.04 -10.10 -68.64
C ARG A 2 -20.81 -10.79 -68.04
N SER A 3 -19.86 -10.02 -67.50
CA SER A 3 -19.83 -9.41 -66.15
C SER A 3 -19.53 -10.43 -65.05
N LYS A 4 -18.25 -10.48 -64.68
CA LYS A 4 -17.72 -11.10 -63.47
C LYS A 4 -18.15 -10.25 -62.27
N ARG A 5 -18.75 -10.84 -61.24
CA ARG A 5 -18.69 -10.31 -59.87
C ARG A 5 -18.56 -11.46 -58.88
N ALA A 6 -17.35 -11.62 -58.38
CA ALA A 6 -17.05 -12.36 -57.18
C ALA A 6 -17.78 -11.70 -56.00
N LEU A 7 -18.51 -12.49 -55.23
CA LEU A 7 -19.07 -12.05 -53.95
C LEU A 7 -18.05 -12.45 -52.87
N SER A 8 -17.23 -11.48 -52.47
CA SER A 8 -16.26 -11.59 -51.39
C SER A 8 -16.67 -10.63 -50.27
N CYS A 9 -16.52 -11.10 -49.02
CA CYS A 9 -16.63 -10.37 -47.74
C CYS A 9 -18.03 -9.79 -47.43
N PHE A 10 -18.59 -9.87 -46.22
CA PHE A 10 -17.97 -9.80 -44.89
C PHE A 10 -18.74 -10.71 -43.93
N ILE A 11 -18.08 -11.73 -43.39
CA ILE A 11 -18.43 -12.19 -42.05
C ILE A 11 -17.81 -11.12 -41.13
N PHE A 12 -18.64 -10.22 -40.60
CA PHE A 12 -18.27 -9.44 -39.43
C PHE A 12 -18.09 -10.45 -38.29
N SER A 13 -16.86 -10.96 -38.16
CA SER A 13 -16.39 -11.58 -36.95
C SER A 13 -16.48 -10.51 -35.87
N LEU A 14 -17.56 -10.53 -35.09
CA LEU A 14 -17.52 -10.03 -33.71
C LEU A 14 -16.58 -10.97 -32.96
N ALA A 15 -15.27 -10.81 -33.22
CA ALA A 15 -14.27 -11.29 -32.30
C ALA A 15 -14.57 -10.59 -30.95
N PRO A 16 -14.74 -11.35 -29.86
CA PRO A 16 -15.00 -10.76 -28.58
C PRO A 16 -13.78 -9.92 -28.21
N LEU A 17 -13.98 -8.61 -28.08
CA LEU A 17 -13.08 -7.64 -27.47
C LEU A 17 -12.84 -7.93 -25.96
N LEU A 18 -12.98 -9.19 -25.53
CA LEU A 18 -12.79 -9.67 -24.17
C LEU A 18 -11.35 -10.12 -23.89
N GLY A 19 -10.42 -9.92 -24.83
CA GLY A 19 -9.07 -10.47 -24.75
C GLY A 19 -7.96 -9.57 -24.21
N LEU A 20 -8.20 -8.27 -23.97
CA LEU A 20 -7.14 -7.30 -23.67
C LEU A 20 -7.53 -6.20 -22.66
N CYS A 21 -8.60 -6.39 -21.89
CA CYS A 21 -8.89 -5.49 -20.78
C CYS A 21 -8.21 -6.06 -19.52
N GLY A 22 -6.98 -5.62 -19.24
CA GLY A 22 -6.48 -5.71 -17.88
C GLY A 22 -7.52 -5.04 -16.97
N ASN A 23 -7.91 -5.71 -15.88
CA ASN A 23 -8.93 -5.18 -14.99
C ASN A 23 -8.51 -3.80 -14.50
N LEU A 24 -9.25 -2.77 -14.89
CA LEU A 24 -9.00 -1.37 -14.52
C LEU A 24 -8.88 -1.17 -12.99
N PHE A 25 -9.58 -2.01 -12.24
CA PHE A 25 -9.49 -2.15 -10.80
C PHE A 25 -9.43 -3.62 -10.45
N SER A 26 -8.68 -3.97 -9.42
CA SER A 26 -8.67 -5.32 -8.85
C SER A 26 -8.98 -5.25 -7.35
N PRO A 27 -9.74 -6.21 -6.79
CA PRO A 27 -10.02 -6.21 -5.36
C PRO A 27 -8.73 -6.35 -4.58
N LEU A 28 -8.60 -5.61 -3.49
CA LEU A 28 -7.44 -5.72 -2.62
C LEU A 28 -7.39 -7.10 -1.95
N ALA A 29 -6.22 -7.71 -1.98
CA ALA A 29 -5.90 -8.93 -1.24
C ALA A 29 -5.04 -8.59 -0.03
N MET A 30 -5.02 -9.47 0.97
CA MET A 30 -4.06 -9.33 2.06
C MET A 30 -2.69 -9.74 1.54
N PRO A 31 -1.68 -8.86 1.45
CA PRO A 31 -0.31 -9.27 1.18
C PRO A 31 0.15 -10.32 2.20
N LYS A 32 0.96 -11.28 1.74
CA LYS A 32 1.63 -12.20 2.67
C LYS A 32 2.57 -11.40 3.55
N TYR A 33 2.39 -11.53 4.86
CA TYR A 33 3.26 -10.95 5.88
C TYR A 33 3.52 -11.95 7.02
N ASP A 34 4.58 -11.74 7.77
CA ASP A 34 4.90 -12.49 8.99
C ASP A 34 4.28 -11.79 10.22
N PRO A 35 3.33 -12.42 10.94
CA PRO A 35 2.67 -11.80 12.08
C PRO A 35 3.60 -11.47 13.26
N GLN A 36 4.69 -12.22 13.46
CA GLN A 36 5.66 -11.93 14.52
C GLN A 36 6.46 -10.67 14.18
N LYS A 37 6.92 -10.56 12.92
CA LYS A 37 7.61 -9.37 12.43
C LYS A 37 6.70 -8.14 12.45
N ALA A 38 5.46 -8.28 12.00
CA ALA A 38 4.49 -7.20 12.02
C ALA A 38 4.17 -6.71 13.44
N ARG A 39 4.11 -7.60 14.44
CA ARG A 39 3.96 -7.20 15.85
C ARG A 39 5.15 -6.39 16.35
N LEU A 40 6.37 -6.83 16.06
CA LEU A 40 7.59 -6.07 16.37
C LEU A 40 7.60 -4.71 15.66
N GLY A 41 7.26 -4.68 14.37
CA GLY A 41 7.10 -3.44 13.60
C GLY A 41 6.07 -2.49 14.20
N GLY A 42 4.96 -3.01 14.73
CA GLY A 42 3.94 -2.21 15.43
C GLY A 42 4.44 -1.60 16.74
N MET A 43 5.37 -2.24 17.45
CA MET A 43 6.04 -1.65 18.60
C MET A 43 6.94 -0.50 18.15
N ILE A 44 7.76 -0.74 17.13
CA ILE A 44 8.71 0.23 16.56
C ILE A 44 7.99 1.45 16.00
N PHE A 45 6.83 1.26 15.35
CA PHE A 45 6.02 2.35 14.77
C PHE A 45 5.56 3.38 15.81
N LYS A 46 5.49 2.99 17.08
CA LYS A 46 5.10 3.85 18.21
C LYS A 46 6.29 4.34 19.03
N GLU A 47 7.51 3.93 18.69
CA GLU A 47 8.70 4.26 19.45
C GLU A 47 9.08 5.73 19.28
N VAL A 48 9.13 6.46 20.40
CA VAL A 48 9.49 7.88 20.42
C VAL A 48 10.97 8.09 20.75
N LYS A 49 11.64 7.09 21.33
CA LYS A 49 13.03 7.25 21.80
C LYS A 49 14.03 7.45 20.67
N PHE A 50 13.72 7.03 19.44
CA PHE A 50 14.62 7.19 18.31
C PHE A 50 14.87 8.65 17.92
N SER A 51 13.90 9.55 18.14
CA SER A 51 14.03 10.96 17.72
C SER A 51 13.14 11.96 18.47
N GLY A 52 12.49 11.55 19.57
CA GLY A 52 11.53 12.34 20.33
C GLY A 52 10.10 12.33 19.75
N ARG A 53 9.88 11.66 18.62
CA ARG A 53 8.58 11.44 17.97
C ARG A 53 8.54 10.05 17.33
N SER A 54 7.34 9.56 17.00
CA SER A 54 7.14 8.23 16.39
C SER A 54 6.44 8.32 15.04
N CYS A 55 6.45 7.24 14.25
CA CYS A 55 5.65 7.16 13.03
C CYS A 55 4.16 7.43 13.32
N GLU A 56 3.63 6.91 14.42
CA GLU A 56 2.23 7.11 14.84
C GLU A 56 1.91 8.57 15.19
N SER A 57 2.91 9.40 15.51
CA SER A 57 2.70 10.83 15.77
C SER A 57 2.15 11.55 14.53
N CYS A 58 2.59 11.12 13.34
CA CYS A 58 2.12 11.61 12.05
C CYS A 58 1.07 10.69 11.41
N HIS A 59 1.20 9.38 11.54
CA HIS A 59 0.33 8.40 10.89
C HIS A 59 -0.59 7.72 11.91
N ASN A 60 -1.53 8.50 12.46
CA ASN A 60 -2.37 8.08 13.57
C ASN A 60 -3.70 7.48 13.08
N PHE A 61 -3.95 6.21 13.42
CA PHE A 61 -5.20 5.54 13.09
C PHE A 61 -6.39 6.00 13.93
N TYR A 62 -6.16 6.38 15.19
CA TYR A 62 -7.23 6.63 16.17
C TYR A 62 -7.87 8.02 16.05
N LEU A 63 -7.29 8.93 15.26
CA LEU A 63 -7.81 10.29 15.13
C LEU A 63 -8.97 10.40 14.15
N ASN A 64 -8.98 9.59 13.09
CA ASN A 64 -9.99 9.69 12.02
C ASN A 64 -10.11 8.41 11.18
N ASP A 65 -9.59 7.26 11.66
CA ASP A 65 -9.51 5.98 10.94
C ASP A 65 -8.80 6.03 9.59
N SER A 66 -8.21 7.18 9.23
CA SER A 66 -7.51 7.36 7.97
C SER A 66 -6.04 6.98 8.07
N GLY A 67 -5.46 6.83 9.27
CA GLY A 67 -4.02 6.63 9.41
C GLY A 67 -3.17 7.85 9.01
N ALA A 68 -3.77 9.03 8.95
CA ALA A 68 -3.13 10.32 8.72
C ALA A 68 -3.48 11.30 9.85
N SER A 69 -2.47 12.00 10.37
CA SER A 69 -2.62 13.08 11.37
C SER A 69 -2.70 14.44 10.68
N VAL A 70 -3.60 15.29 11.16
CA VAL A 70 -3.71 16.69 10.73
C VAL A 70 -2.69 17.62 11.42
N ARG A 71 -1.93 17.13 12.40
CA ARG A 71 -1.05 17.98 13.24
C ARG A 71 0.26 18.40 12.59
N ASP A 72 0.83 17.62 11.67
CA ASP A 72 2.18 17.87 11.08
C ASP A 72 2.16 18.03 9.55
N GLY A 73 1.10 18.64 9.02
CA GLY A 73 0.87 18.72 7.57
C GLY A 73 0.07 17.52 7.07
N ARG A 74 -0.43 17.60 5.82
CA ARG A 74 -1.25 16.53 5.22
C ARG A 74 -0.35 15.33 4.88
N VAL A 75 0.08 14.57 5.87
CA VAL A 75 0.78 13.31 5.67
C VAL A 75 -0.19 12.28 5.08
N PRO A 76 0.23 11.46 4.09
CA PRO A 76 -0.65 10.46 3.50
C PRO A 76 -1.00 9.37 4.52
N THR A 77 -2.11 8.69 4.28
CA THR A 77 -2.46 7.46 5.01
C THR A 77 -1.39 6.39 4.79
N ILE A 78 -1.14 5.57 5.81
CA ILE A 78 -0.38 4.32 5.64
C ILE A 78 -1.27 3.10 5.32
N LEU A 79 -2.60 3.25 5.36
CA LEU A 79 -3.50 2.19 4.91
C LEU A 79 -3.24 1.90 3.45
N ASN A 80 -3.11 0.62 3.12
CA ASN A 80 -2.81 0.12 1.77
C ASN A 80 -1.47 0.62 1.23
N SER A 81 -0.59 1.21 2.06
CA SER A 81 0.71 1.75 1.63
C SER A 81 1.58 0.72 0.91
N TYR A 82 1.48 -0.55 1.27
CA TYR A 82 2.16 -1.64 0.56
C TYR A 82 1.84 -1.69 -0.95
N TYR A 83 0.63 -1.29 -1.34
CA TYR A 83 0.16 -1.29 -2.74
C TYR A 83 0.40 0.03 -3.46
N ILE A 84 1.03 1.02 -2.81
CA ILE A 84 1.30 2.30 -3.43
C ILE A 84 2.49 2.14 -4.39
N ASP A 85 2.20 1.95 -5.67
CA ASP A 85 3.20 1.92 -6.74
C ASP A 85 3.86 3.29 -6.97
N ARG A 86 3.28 4.37 -6.43
CA ARG A 86 3.84 5.73 -6.50
C ARG A 86 5.25 5.82 -5.90
N TYR A 87 5.60 4.97 -4.93
CA TYR A 87 6.96 4.90 -4.42
C TYR A 87 7.96 4.57 -5.53
N LEU A 88 7.62 3.63 -6.41
CA LEU A 88 8.46 3.17 -7.52
C LEU A 88 8.49 4.13 -8.72
N GLY A 89 7.43 4.93 -8.87
CA GLY A 89 7.27 5.90 -9.96
C GLY A 89 7.72 7.31 -9.56
N ALA A 90 6.75 8.18 -9.27
CA ALA A 90 6.95 9.63 -9.14
C ALA A 90 7.87 10.06 -7.99
N GLU A 91 8.04 9.23 -6.95
CA GLU A 91 8.91 9.54 -5.81
C GLU A 91 10.29 8.86 -5.90
N GLY A 92 10.50 7.94 -6.84
CA GLY A 92 11.82 7.37 -7.16
C GLY A 92 12.43 6.42 -6.14
N PHE A 93 11.63 5.86 -5.21
CA PHE A 93 12.08 4.82 -4.28
C PHE A 93 12.06 3.44 -4.93
N ALA A 94 13.04 2.59 -4.68
CA ALA A 94 13.07 1.24 -5.26
C ALA A 94 12.16 0.23 -4.53
N SER A 95 11.69 0.55 -3.31
CA SER A 95 10.82 -0.31 -2.51
C SER A 95 10.15 0.44 -1.34
N LEU A 96 9.15 -0.21 -0.72
CA LEU A 96 8.58 0.25 0.55
C LEU A 96 9.65 0.40 1.65
N LYS A 97 10.66 -0.48 1.67
CA LYS A 97 11.75 -0.41 2.66
C LYS A 97 12.61 0.83 2.46
N ASP A 98 12.86 1.22 1.22
CA ASP A 98 13.60 2.44 0.91
C ASP A 98 12.83 3.67 1.37
N ARG A 99 11.50 3.69 1.12
CA ARG A 99 10.63 4.77 1.64
C ARG A 99 10.67 4.85 3.16
N ILE A 100 10.64 3.72 3.87
CA ILE A 100 10.74 3.65 5.33
C ILE A 100 12.10 4.20 5.82
N LEU A 101 13.20 3.79 5.19
CA LEU A 101 14.54 4.28 5.55
C LEU A 101 14.63 5.81 5.35
N THR A 102 14.09 6.33 4.24
CA THR A 102 14.02 7.78 4.02
C THR A 102 13.20 8.47 5.11
N SER A 103 12.05 7.92 5.52
CA SER A 103 11.26 8.48 6.63
C SER A 103 11.99 8.48 7.96
N LEU A 104 12.69 7.38 8.27
CA LEU A 104 13.43 7.22 9.52
C LEU A 104 14.52 8.28 9.67
N PHE A 105 15.28 8.54 8.61
CA PHE A 105 16.50 9.35 8.67
C PHE A 105 16.33 10.79 8.19
N SER A 106 15.26 11.12 7.47
CA SER A 106 15.00 12.50 7.04
C SER A 106 14.73 13.41 8.24
N GLU A 107 15.51 14.49 8.40
CA GLU A 107 15.29 15.53 9.42
C GLU A 107 13.94 16.23 9.27
N LEU A 108 13.37 16.23 8.05
CA LEU A 108 12.03 16.77 7.77
C LEU A 108 10.91 15.85 8.27
N GLU A 109 11.21 14.57 8.53
CA GLU A 109 10.26 13.58 9.02
C GLU A 109 10.59 13.15 10.46
N LEU A 110 11.24 12.00 10.65
CA LEU A 110 11.60 11.51 11.99
C LEU A 110 12.96 12.02 12.47
N GLY A 111 13.95 12.19 11.60
CA GLY A 111 15.29 12.63 11.98
C GLY A 111 16.00 11.71 12.97
N ALA A 112 15.68 10.41 12.95
CA ALA A 112 16.38 9.44 13.78
C ALA A 112 17.82 9.27 13.29
N LYS A 113 18.69 8.75 14.17
CA LYS A 113 20.08 8.42 13.82
C LYS A 113 20.31 6.92 13.99
N GLU A 114 21.07 6.34 13.07
CA GLU A 114 21.30 4.88 13.04
C GLU A 114 22.01 4.35 14.30
N ASP A 115 22.95 5.11 14.84
CA ASP A 115 23.64 4.80 16.10
C ASP A 115 22.67 4.79 17.28
N GLU A 116 21.77 5.77 17.35
CA GLU A 116 20.75 5.87 18.39
C GLU A 116 19.71 4.76 18.30
N ILE A 117 19.24 4.44 17.09
CA ILE A 117 18.36 3.29 16.85
C ILE A 117 19.04 2.01 17.33
N SER A 118 20.28 1.78 16.87
CA SER A 118 21.06 0.58 17.18
C SER A 118 21.28 0.44 18.68
N ARG A 119 21.60 1.53 19.37
CA ARG A 119 21.74 1.57 20.83
C ARG A 119 20.42 1.18 21.52
N ILE A 120 19.31 1.83 21.16
CA ILE A 120 18.00 1.59 21.78
C ILE A 120 17.55 0.13 21.62
N ILE A 121 17.65 -0.43 20.42
CA ILE A 121 17.17 -1.81 20.16
C ILE A 121 18.06 -2.88 20.81
N ASN A 122 19.32 -2.55 21.12
CA ASN A 122 20.26 -3.48 21.77
C ASN A 122 20.32 -3.33 23.30
N GLU A 123 20.03 -2.16 23.85
CA GLU A 123 20.01 -1.93 25.31
C GLU A 123 18.64 -2.24 25.94
N ASN A 124 17.55 -2.09 25.18
CA ASN A 124 16.22 -2.45 25.66
C ASN A 124 16.02 -3.96 25.58
N LEU A 125 15.86 -4.62 26.74
CA LEU A 125 15.71 -6.07 26.85
C LEU A 125 14.56 -6.62 25.99
N ALA A 126 13.42 -5.93 25.97
CA ALA A 126 12.24 -6.36 25.21
C ALA A 126 12.50 -6.34 23.68
N TYR A 127 13.17 -5.30 23.17
CA TYR A 127 13.55 -5.26 21.76
C TYR A 127 14.61 -6.31 21.45
N LYS A 128 15.66 -6.40 22.27
CA LYS A 128 16.75 -7.35 22.06
C LYS A 128 16.20 -8.78 21.94
N GLU A 129 15.38 -9.23 22.89
CA GLU A 129 14.77 -10.56 22.87
C GLU A 129 13.88 -10.76 21.63
N ALA A 130 13.05 -9.77 21.29
CA ALA A 130 12.17 -9.85 20.12
C ALA A 130 12.98 -9.96 18.80
N PHE A 131 14.01 -9.15 18.63
CA PHE A 131 14.88 -9.19 17.46
C PHE A 131 15.67 -10.49 17.36
N TYR A 132 16.30 -10.94 18.47
CA TYR A 132 17.03 -12.21 18.47
C TYR A 132 16.14 -13.39 18.15
N LYS A 133 14.91 -13.42 18.68
CA LYS A 133 13.95 -14.50 18.41
C LYS A 133 13.52 -14.57 16.93
N ILE A 134 13.35 -13.42 16.28
CA ILE A 134 12.79 -13.35 14.91
C ILE A 134 13.90 -13.37 13.85
N TYR A 135 15.04 -12.74 14.13
CA TYR A 135 16.09 -12.46 13.15
C TYR A 135 17.49 -12.93 13.58
N GLY A 136 17.70 -13.28 14.84
CA GLY A 136 19.02 -13.64 15.37
C GLY A 136 19.94 -12.46 15.69
N GLU A 137 19.56 -11.23 15.33
CA GLU A 137 20.30 -10.00 15.63
C GLU A 137 19.39 -8.76 15.54
N ALA A 138 19.75 -7.70 16.29
CA ALA A 138 19.06 -6.42 16.29
C ALA A 138 19.88 -5.37 15.52
N ASN A 139 19.42 -4.98 14.33
CA ASN A 139 20.03 -3.96 13.49
C ASN A 139 18.96 -3.21 12.68
N VAL A 140 19.35 -2.08 12.07
CA VAL A 140 18.43 -1.22 11.28
C VAL A 140 17.77 -1.99 10.13
N ARG A 141 18.50 -2.89 9.45
CA ARG A 141 17.95 -3.69 8.35
C ARG A 141 16.76 -4.54 8.81
N ASN A 142 16.89 -5.21 9.94
CA ASN A 142 15.82 -6.05 10.51
C ASN A 142 14.69 -5.19 11.10
N LEU A 143 14.99 -4.02 11.65
CA LEU A 143 13.98 -3.04 12.09
C LEU A 143 13.12 -2.56 10.92
N THR A 144 13.74 -2.20 9.81
CA THR A 144 13.05 -1.78 8.58
C THR A 144 12.22 -2.91 7.99
N ASP A 145 12.71 -4.16 8.04
CA ASP A 145 11.92 -5.33 7.66
C ASP A 145 10.68 -5.49 8.54
N ALA A 146 10.83 -5.40 9.87
CA ALA A 146 9.70 -5.49 10.80
C ALA A 146 8.65 -4.39 10.55
N LEU A 147 9.09 -3.15 10.31
CA LEU A 147 8.21 -2.05 9.91
C LEU A 147 7.48 -2.33 8.59
N ALA A 148 8.17 -2.84 7.57
CA ALA A 148 7.54 -3.18 6.30
C ALA A 148 6.46 -4.28 6.46
N GLU A 149 6.72 -5.29 7.30
CA GLU A 149 5.74 -6.33 7.64
C GLU A 149 4.54 -5.76 8.41
N PHE A 150 4.77 -4.80 9.29
CA PHE A 150 3.68 -4.07 9.96
C PHE A 150 2.84 -3.28 8.95
N LEU A 151 3.46 -2.54 8.03
CA LEU A 151 2.73 -1.77 7.01
C LEU A 151 1.94 -2.66 6.05
N LYS A 152 2.47 -3.83 5.66
CA LYS A 152 1.71 -4.86 4.92
C LYS A 152 0.44 -5.25 5.67
N SER A 153 0.53 -5.47 6.98
CA SER A 153 -0.62 -5.84 7.82
C SER A 153 -1.71 -4.75 7.87
N LYS A 154 -1.39 -3.51 7.48
CA LYS A 154 -2.33 -2.37 7.40
C LYS A 154 -2.96 -2.24 6.02
N THR A 155 -3.49 -3.35 5.51
CA THR A 155 -4.27 -3.39 4.28
C THR A 155 -5.76 -3.49 4.61
N ALA A 156 -6.55 -2.53 4.16
CA ALA A 156 -8.00 -2.50 4.29
C ALA A 156 -8.63 -3.28 3.13
N ILE A 157 -8.79 -4.59 3.33
CA ILE A 157 -9.47 -5.47 2.38
C ILE A 157 -10.97 -5.48 2.62
N ASN A 158 -11.71 -5.99 1.63
CA ASN A 158 -13.14 -6.32 1.75
C ASN A 158 -14.04 -5.09 1.92
N SER A 159 -13.70 -3.99 1.25
CA SER A 159 -14.64 -2.89 1.04
C SER A 159 -15.84 -3.39 0.21
N LYS A 160 -16.95 -2.62 0.21
CA LYS A 160 -18.08 -2.91 -0.68
C LYS A 160 -17.66 -2.91 -2.16
N PHE A 161 -16.70 -2.07 -2.54
CA PHE A 161 -16.16 -2.08 -3.90
C PHE A 161 -15.39 -3.37 -4.18
N ASP A 162 -14.58 -3.87 -3.24
CA ASP A 162 -13.90 -5.16 -3.42
C ASP A 162 -14.91 -6.32 -3.58
N ARG A 163 -15.98 -6.33 -2.78
CA ARG A 163 -17.06 -7.33 -2.89
C ARG A 163 -17.79 -7.23 -4.22
N PHE A 164 -18.03 -6.01 -4.70
CA PHE A 164 -18.58 -5.76 -6.03
C PHE A 164 -17.67 -6.31 -7.14
N LEU A 165 -16.35 -6.05 -7.07
CA LEU A 165 -15.38 -6.57 -8.04
C LEU A 165 -15.30 -8.11 -8.01
N ARG A 166 -15.59 -8.75 -6.87
CA ARG A 166 -15.68 -10.22 -6.74
C ARG A 166 -17.05 -10.80 -7.10
N GLY A 167 -18.05 -9.97 -7.42
CA GLY A 167 -19.42 -10.40 -7.71
C GLY A 167 -20.20 -10.87 -6.47
N GLU A 168 -19.73 -10.52 -5.27
CA GLU A 168 -20.33 -10.92 -3.98
C GLU A 168 -21.43 -9.96 -3.52
N GLU A 169 -21.36 -8.68 -3.94
CA GLU A 169 -22.33 -7.66 -3.56
C GLU A 169 -22.62 -6.73 -4.75
N ALA A 170 -23.90 -6.43 -4.97
CA ALA A 170 -24.30 -5.47 -5.99
C ALA A 170 -24.21 -4.03 -5.47
N PHE A 171 -23.81 -3.12 -6.35
CA PHE A 171 -23.99 -1.69 -6.11
C PHE A 171 -25.48 -1.31 -6.19
N SER A 172 -25.87 -0.34 -5.37
CA SER A 172 -27.10 0.42 -5.58
C SER A 172 -27.02 1.19 -6.91
N GLU A 173 -28.16 1.62 -7.42
CA GLU A 173 -28.21 2.41 -8.67
C GLU A 173 -27.32 3.66 -8.61
N ARG A 174 -27.29 4.34 -7.44
CA ARG A 174 -26.46 5.52 -7.23
C ARG A 174 -24.96 5.19 -7.21
N GLU A 175 -24.57 4.12 -6.54
CA GLU A 175 -23.16 3.69 -6.51
C GLU A 175 -22.68 3.26 -7.90
N TYR A 176 -23.51 2.54 -8.65
CA TYR A 176 -23.19 2.11 -10.01
C TYR A 176 -23.07 3.30 -10.97
N ALA A 177 -24.01 4.26 -10.91
CA ALA A 177 -23.91 5.50 -11.69
C ALA A 177 -22.63 6.29 -11.36
N GLY A 178 -22.28 6.38 -10.07
CA GLY A 178 -21.03 7.00 -9.61
C GLY A 178 -19.79 6.28 -10.13
N TYR A 179 -19.78 4.94 -10.10
CA TYR A 179 -18.70 4.12 -10.65
C TYR A 179 -18.50 4.37 -12.15
N VAL A 180 -19.58 4.41 -12.94
CA VAL A 180 -19.50 4.71 -14.39
C VAL A 180 -18.91 6.10 -14.65
N LEU A 181 -19.29 7.10 -13.85
CA LEU A 181 -18.71 8.45 -13.96
C LEU A 181 -17.21 8.45 -13.60
N PHE A 182 -16.83 7.74 -12.53
CA PHE A 182 -15.44 7.64 -12.10
C PHE A 182 -14.55 6.99 -13.16
N VAL A 183 -15.01 5.88 -13.75
CA VAL A 183 -14.33 5.18 -14.86
C VAL A 183 -14.11 6.12 -16.06
N ARG A 184 -15.04 7.02 -16.34
CA ARG A 184 -14.92 7.93 -17.49
C ARG A 184 -14.01 9.12 -17.23
N LEU A 185 -13.98 9.63 -16.00
CA LEU A 185 -13.40 10.94 -15.69
C LEU A 185 -12.12 10.86 -14.85
N CYS A 186 -11.94 9.80 -14.07
CA CYS A 186 -10.92 9.73 -13.03
C CYS A 186 -9.93 8.59 -13.22
N SER A 187 -10.33 7.50 -13.90
CA SER A 187 -9.55 6.27 -13.93
C SER A 187 -8.29 6.33 -14.80
N VAL A 188 -8.06 7.43 -15.54
CA VAL A 188 -6.77 7.64 -16.22
C VAL A 188 -5.64 7.76 -15.21
N CYS A 189 -5.90 8.39 -14.05
CA CYS A 189 -4.91 8.58 -12.99
C CYS A 189 -5.19 7.74 -11.73
N HIS A 190 -6.44 7.36 -11.48
CA HIS A 190 -6.85 6.58 -10.31
C HIS A 190 -7.35 5.20 -10.73
N ASN A 191 -6.41 4.26 -10.89
CA ASN A 191 -6.66 2.89 -11.33
C ASN A 191 -5.72 1.91 -10.62
N GLY A 192 -5.86 0.62 -10.91
CA GLY A 192 -5.02 -0.41 -10.34
C GLY A 192 -5.53 -0.89 -8.98
N VAL A 193 -4.59 -1.26 -8.10
CA VAL A 193 -4.89 -1.84 -6.78
C VAL A 193 -4.95 -0.81 -5.66
N ASN A 194 -4.25 0.33 -5.76
CA ASN A 194 -4.30 1.44 -4.81
C ASN A 194 -3.74 2.74 -5.40
#